data_AF-A0A661IBV9-F1
#
_entry.id   AF-A0A661IBV9-F1
#
_cell.length_a   1.000
_cell.length_b   1.000
_cell.length_c   1.000
_cell.angle_alpha   90.00
_cell.angle_beta   90.00
_cell.angle_gamma   90.00
#
_symmetry.space_group_name_H-M   'P 1'
#
loop_
_entity.id
_entity.type
_entity.pdbx_description
1 polymer ?
#
loop_
_entity_poly.entity_id
_entity_poly.type
_entity_poly.pdbx_seq_one_letter_code
_entity_poly.pdbx_strand_id
1 'polypeptide(L)'
;MKTQEIVQKLWNLCNILLDDGITYHQYVTELTYILFLKMAKETGTEEKIPAGYRWDDLLQKKGVELSRFYRDLLRHLGEKGKNRVKEIYTKATTN
;
A
#
# COMPACT_ATOMS: atom_id res chain seq x y z
N MET A 1 -1.65 -22.14 -6.95
CA MET A 1 -1.69 -21.57 -5.59
C MET A 1 -2.78 -20.52 -5.55
N LYS A 2 -3.74 -20.61 -4.62
CA LYS A 2 -4.92 -19.74 -4.63
C LYS A 2 -4.63 -18.45 -3.87
N THR A 3 -4.95 -17.31 -4.47
CA THR A 3 -4.75 -15.93 -3.97
C THR A 3 -5.17 -15.73 -2.50
N GLN A 4 -6.14 -16.51 -2.01
CA GLN A 4 -6.55 -16.49 -0.60
C GLN A 4 -5.44 -16.91 0.37
N GLU A 5 -4.60 -17.88 0.03
CA GLU A 5 -3.50 -18.32 0.91
C GLU A 5 -2.41 -17.24 1.05
N ILE A 6 -2.18 -16.47 -0.01
CA ILE A 6 -1.22 -15.35 0.00
C ILE A 6 -1.77 -14.20 0.85
N VAL A 7 -3.04 -13.85 0.65
CA VAL A 7 -3.73 -12.81 1.45
C VAL A 7 -3.77 -13.20 2.93
N GLN A 8 -4.01 -14.48 3.25
CA GLN A 8 -4.02 -14.96 4.63
C GLN A 8 -2.62 -14.89 5.26
N LYS A 9 -1.57 -15.27 4.51
CA LYS A 9 -0.18 -15.18 4.99
C LYS A 9 0.24 -13.74 5.26
N LEU A 10 -0.24 -12.79 4.46
CA LEU A 10 0.06 -11.37 4.63
C LEU A 10 -0.69 -10.75 5.80
N TRP A 11 -1.97 -11.10 5.97
CA TRP A 11 -2.74 -10.73 7.16
C TRP A 11 -2.08 -11.25 8.45
N ASN A 12 -1.58 -12.49 8.41
CA ASN A 12 -0.86 -13.07 9.53
C ASN A 12 0.49 -12.39 9.78
N LEU A 13 1.22 -12.01 8.72
CA LEU A 13 2.48 -11.26 8.84
C LEU A 13 2.24 -9.87 9.45
N CYS A 14 1.15 -9.20 9.06
CA CYS A 14 0.76 -7.90 9.63
C CYS A 14 0.44 -7.99 11.14
N ASN A 15 -0.15 -9.10 11.60
CA ASN A 15 -0.47 -9.30 13.02
C ASN A 15 0.77 -9.59 13.89
N ILE A 16 1.82 -10.21 13.35
CA ILE A 16 3.05 -10.57 14.09
C ILE A 16 3.97 -9.36 14.30
N LEU A 17 3.94 -8.40 13.37
CA LEU A 17 4.81 -7.23 13.37
C LEU A 17 4.29 -6.08 14.25
N LEU A 18 3.20 -6.29 15.00
CA LEU A 18 2.55 -5.30 15.87
C LEU A 18 3.35 -5.01 17.17
N ASP A 19 4.31 -5.85 17.56
CA ASP A 19 4.78 -5.94 18.97
C ASP A 19 6.10 -5.19 19.34
N ASP A 20 6.89 -4.64 18.40
CA ASP A 20 8.32 -4.26 18.68
C ASP A 20 8.70 -2.74 18.60
N GLY A 21 7.89 -1.83 19.16
CA GLY A 21 8.42 -0.65 19.88
C GLY A 21 9.22 0.50 19.20
N ILE A 22 9.57 0.50 17.91
CA ILE A 22 10.11 1.69 17.18
C ILE A 22 9.00 2.62 16.64
N THR A 23 7.90 2.82 17.35
CA THR A 23 6.67 2.10 16.94
C THR A 23 6.85 1.46 15.55
N TYR A 24 7.51 0.30 15.52
CA TYR A 24 7.82 -0.52 14.34
C TYR A 24 6.69 -0.51 13.29
N HIS A 25 5.46 -0.42 13.80
CA HIS A 25 4.28 0.15 13.17
C HIS A 25 4.46 1.16 12.03
N GLN A 26 5.18 2.29 12.16
CA GLN A 26 5.26 3.28 11.08
C GLN A 26 5.99 2.70 9.86
N TYR A 27 7.17 2.12 10.06
CA TYR A 27 7.90 1.45 8.98
C TYR A 27 7.11 0.28 8.38
N VAL A 28 6.45 -0.52 9.22
CA VAL A 28 5.58 -1.63 8.77
C VAL A 28 4.36 -1.13 8.03
N THR A 29 3.80 0.01 8.41
CA THR A 29 2.63 0.63 7.75
C THR A 29 3.01 1.09 6.36
N GLU A 30 4.16 1.76 6.22
CA GLU A 30 4.69 2.16 4.91
C GLU A 30 4.99 0.95 4.02
N LEU A 31 5.65 -0.07 4.59
CA LEU A 31 5.93 -1.30 3.87
C LEU A 31 4.64 -1.99 3.43
N THR A 32 3.62 -2.01 4.28
CA THR A 32 2.30 -2.58 4.00
C THR A 32 1.63 -1.87 2.82
N TYR A 33 1.64 -0.54 2.79
CA TYR A 33 1.11 0.24 1.67
C TYR A 33 1.81 -0.09 0.35
N ILE A 34 3.14 -0.07 0.35
CA ILE A 34 3.96 -0.40 -0.82
C ILE A 34 3.69 -1.84 -1.26
N LEU A 35 3.55 -2.78 -0.33
CA LEU A 35 3.27 -4.18 -0.60
C LEU A 35 1.88 -4.39 -1.21
N PHE A 36 0.85 -3.71 -0.70
CA PHE A 36 -0.49 -3.76 -1.30
C PHE A 36 -0.50 -3.22 -2.72
N LEU A 37 0.21 -2.12 -2.97
CA LEU A 37 0.36 -1.55 -4.30
C LEU A 37 1.06 -2.54 -5.26
N LYS A 38 2.15 -3.16 -4.81
CA LYS A 38 2.87 -4.19 -5.58
C LYS A 38 2.03 -5.43 -5.84
N MET A 39 1.29 -5.90 -4.83
CA MET A 39 0.39 -7.04 -4.98
C MET A 39 -0.73 -6.78 -5.97
N ALA A 40 -1.29 -5.57 -5.99
CA ALA A 40 -2.32 -5.23 -6.97
C ALA A 40 -1.80 -5.43 -8.39
N LYS A 41 -0.54 -5.06 -8.65
CA LYS A 41 0.16 -5.35 -9.91
C LYS A 41 0.33 -6.84 -10.17
N GLU A 42 0.92 -7.57 -9.22
CA GLU A 42 1.21 -9.01 -9.40
C GLU A 42 -0.05 -9.88 -9.53
N THR A 43 -1.16 -9.45 -8.95
CA THR A 43 -2.45 -10.17 -9.01
C THR A 43 -3.34 -9.72 -10.16
N GLY A 44 -2.91 -8.73 -10.95
CA GLY A 44 -3.71 -8.17 -12.04
C GLY A 44 -4.99 -7.48 -11.56
N THR A 45 -4.95 -6.86 -10.37
CA THR A 45 -6.09 -6.13 -9.77
C THR A 45 -5.90 -4.60 -9.75
N GLU A 46 -4.96 -4.08 -10.55
CA GLU A 46 -4.67 -2.64 -10.66
C GLU A 46 -5.82 -1.81 -11.21
N GLU A 47 -6.84 -2.42 -11.83
CA GLU A 47 -8.07 -1.75 -12.26
C GLU A 47 -8.87 -1.17 -11.08
N LYS A 48 -8.62 -1.67 -9.86
CA LYS A 48 -9.21 -1.15 -8.62
C LYS A 48 -8.48 0.08 -8.09
N ILE A 49 -7.30 0.36 -8.64
CA ILE A 49 -6.45 1.50 -8.31
C ILE A 49 -6.62 2.57 -9.42
N PRO A 50 -6.86 3.84 -9.08
CA PRO A 50 -6.92 4.93 -10.06
C PRO A 50 -5.68 4.95 -10.97
N ALA A 51 -5.91 5.20 -12.27
CA ALA A 51 -4.81 5.38 -13.22
C ALA A 51 -3.93 6.57 -12.81
N GLY A 52 -2.62 6.45 -12.99
CA GLY A 52 -1.64 7.46 -12.57
C GLY A 52 -1.20 7.37 -11.11
N TYR A 53 -1.72 6.40 -10.35
CA TYR A 53 -1.37 6.12 -8.95
C TYR A 53 -1.06 4.63 -8.71
N ARG A 54 -0.51 3.94 -9.71
CA ARG A 54 -0.20 2.51 -9.68
C ARG A 54 1.27 2.26 -9.34
N TRP A 55 1.63 0.99 -9.18
CA TRP A 55 2.98 0.57 -8.85
C TRP A 55 4.02 1.12 -9.84
N ASP A 56 3.72 1.08 -11.14
CA ASP A 56 4.64 1.56 -12.17
C ASP A 56 4.79 3.08 -12.21
N ASP A 57 3.75 3.81 -11.79
CA ASP A 57 3.82 5.27 -11.66
C ASP A 57 4.76 5.64 -10.50
N LEU A 58 4.72 4.88 -9.40
CA LEU A 58 5.62 5.05 -8.25
C LEU A 58 7.09 4.78 -8.63
N LEU A 59 7.37 3.70 -9.37
CA LEU A 59 8.72 3.32 -9.77
C LEU A 59 9.40 4.34 -10.71
N GLN A 60 8.63 5.14 -11.43
CA GLN A 60 9.16 6.17 -12.32
C GLN A 60 9.67 7.41 -11.58
N LYS A 61 9.35 7.57 -10.29
CA LYS A 61 9.72 8.74 -9.48
C LYS A 61 10.98 8.47 -8.66
N LYS A 62 11.77 9.51 -8.39
CA LYS A 62 13.00 9.42 -7.58
C LYS A 62 13.16 10.63 -6.65
N GLY A 63 13.91 10.43 -5.56
CA GLY A 63 14.26 11.50 -4.63
C GLY A 63 13.04 12.23 -4.06
N VAL A 64 13.09 13.57 -4.03
CA VAL A 64 12.02 14.41 -3.47
C VAL A 64 10.69 14.25 -4.22
N GLU A 65 10.74 13.99 -5.53
CA GLU A 65 9.54 13.77 -6.34
C GLU A 65 8.83 12.48 -5.92
N LEU A 66 9.59 11.41 -5.61
CA LEU A 66 9.03 10.16 -5.11
C LEU A 66 8.31 10.37 -3.77
N SER A 67 8.93 11.07 -2.82
CA SER A 67 8.31 11.32 -1.51
C SER A 67 7.01 12.13 -1.64
N ARG A 68 6.99 13.15 -2.50
CA ARG A 68 5.78 13.94 -2.77
C ARG A 68 4.69 13.11 -3.43
N PHE A 69 5.05 12.40 -4.50
CA PHE A 69 4.12 11.55 -5.23
C PHE A 69 3.54 10.45 -4.36
N TYR A 70 4.37 9.83 -3.51
CA TYR A 70 3.94 8.78 -2.60
C TYR A 70 2.92 9.31 -1.56
N ARG A 71 3.15 10.49 -0.98
CA ARG A 71 2.17 11.15 -0.09
C ARG A 71 0.86 11.45 -0.82
N ASP A 72 0.93 11.96 -2.05
CA ASP A 72 -0.25 12.23 -2.87
C ASP A 72 -0.98 10.93 -3.25
N LEU A 73 -0.25 9.85 -3.54
CA LEU A 73 -0.79 8.53 -3.84
C LEU A 73 -1.58 8.00 -2.64
N LEU A 74 -1.01 7.99 -1.43
CA LEU A 74 -1.70 7.52 -0.23
C LEU A 74 -3.01 8.28 0.00
N ARG A 75 -2.98 9.62 -0.12
CA ARG A 75 -4.19 10.46 -0.01
C ARG A 75 -5.21 10.11 -1.08
N HIS A 76 -4.78 10.01 -2.34
CA HIS A 76 -5.68 9.74 -3.46
C HIS A 76 -6.34 8.36 -3.35
N LEU A 77 -5.62 7.35 -2.87
CA LEU A 77 -6.17 6.02 -2.62
C LEU A 77 -7.15 6.02 -1.43
N GLY A 78 -6.89 6.79 -0.38
CA GLY A 78 -7.82 6.96 0.74
C GLY A 78 -9.11 7.70 0.37
N GLU A 79 -9.06 8.64 -0.57
CA GLU A 79 -10.24 9.42 -0.99
C GLU A 79 -11.03 8.75 -2.12
N LYS A 80 -10.31 8.34 -3.18
CA LYS A 80 -10.86 7.89 -4.47
C LYS A 80 -10.66 6.40 -4.76
N GLY A 81 -10.01 5.66 -3.86
CA GLY A 81 -9.92 4.20 -3.96
C GLY A 81 -11.30 3.54 -3.99
N LYS A 82 -11.37 2.32 -4.54
CA LYS A 82 -12.60 1.53 -4.57
C LYS A 82 -12.59 0.47 -3.47
N ASN A 83 -13.72 0.31 -2.78
CA ASN A 83 -13.97 -0.76 -1.80
C ASN A 83 -12.80 -0.94 -0.80
N ARG A 84 -12.22 -2.14 -0.78
CA ARG A 84 -11.15 -2.55 0.13
C ARG A 84 -9.86 -1.74 -0.02
N VAL A 85 -9.57 -1.21 -1.22
CA VAL A 85 -8.43 -0.28 -1.40
C VAL A 85 -8.70 0.98 -0.58
N LYS A 86 -9.89 1.56 -0.69
CA LYS A 86 -10.24 2.74 0.10
C LYS A 86 -10.10 2.48 1.59
N GLU A 87 -10.62 1.35 2.08
CA GLU A 87 -10.55 0.99 3.50
C GLU A 87 -9.12 0.87 4.02
N ILE A 88 -8.21 0.25 3.24
CA ILE A 88 -6.79 0.09 3.61
C ILE A 88 -6.07 1.45 3.69
N TYR A 89 -6.39 2.38 2.79
CA TYR A 89 -5.74 3.69 2.69
C TYR A 89 -6.50 4.82 3.38
N THR A 90 -7.66 4.56 4.00
CA THR A 90 -8.43 5.57 4.73
C THR A 90 -7.62 5.99 5.96
N LYS A 91 -7.21 7.26 6.01
CA LYS A 91 -6.27 7.84 7.00
C LYS A 91 -4.80 7.41 6.84
N ALA A 92 -4.39 6.89 5.70
CA ALA A 92 -2.98 6.67 5.42
C ALA A 92 -2.21 8.00 5.44
N THR A 93 -1.17 8.07 6.27
CA THR A 93 -0.30 9.24 6.38
C THR A 93 1.15 8.78 6.41
N THR A 94 2.00 9.49 5.67
CA THR A 94 3.44 9.26 5.63
C THR A 94 4.18 10.49 6.15
N ASN A 95 5.24 10.29 6.94
CA ASN A 95 6.02 11.37 7.58
C ASN A 95 7.00 12.04 6.60
#